data_AF-A0A0V0W2U5-F1
#
_entry.id   AF-A0A0V0W2U5-F1
#
_cell.length_a   1.000
_cell.length_b   1.000
_cell.length_c   1.000
_cell.angle_alpha   90.00
_cell.angle_beta   90.00
_cell.angle_gamma   90.00
#
_symmetry.space_group_name_H-M   'P 1'
#
loop_
_entity.id
_entity.type
_entity.pdbx_description
1 polymer ?
#
loop_
_entity_poly.entity_id
_entity_poly.type
_entity_poly.pdbx_seq_one_letter_code
_entity_poly.pdbx_strand_id
1 'polypeptide(L)'
;LSPIEKFNYLRSLLSGNPETAIRGLTLNAVNYETALTILNEKIGDPQLLIEEHLKNLQNLPVITNQWDSKRLEKLVNDMEINIRGLETLNTPPVVYQAVLMPLILSRLPREISVEWKRQNPNRQKEMYELLSFLKTELKSREVLTFPGRERKFVSPFPSNRKTV
;
A
#
# COMPACT_ATOMS: atom_id res chain seq x y z
N LEU A 1 -7.58 -28.98 6.89
CA LEU A 1 -8.72 -28.94 5.96
C LEU A 1 -8.53 -30.01 4.91
N SER A 2 -9.47 -30.95 4.85
CA SER A 2 -9.62 -31.91 3.75
C SER A 2 -9.93 -31.17 2.43
N PRO A 3 -9.71 -31.79 1.25
CA PRO A 3 -9.98 -31.15 -0.03
C PRO A 3 -11.43 -30.65 -0.20
N ILE A 4 -12.40 -31.38 0.34
CA ILE A 4 -13.81 -30.97 0.30
C ILE A 4 -14.09 -29.75 1.19
N GLU A 5 -13.46 -29.68 2.38
CA GLU A 5 -13.55 -28.50 3.25
C GLU A 5 -12.85 -27.28 2.61
N LYS A 6 -11.70 -27.49 1.96
CA LYS A 6 -11.02 -26.43 1.19
C LYS A 6 -11.90 -25.92 0.06
N PHE A 7 -12.59 -26.80 -0.66
CA PHE A 7 -13.48 -26.39 -1.74
C PHE A 7 -14.70 -25.64 -1.23
N ASN A 8 -15.30 -26.09 -0.13
CA ASN A 8 -16.43 -25.40 0.46
C ASN A 8 -16.02 -24.00 0.95
N TYR A 9 -14.84 -23.91 1.57
CA TYR A 9 -14.27 -22.64 1.99
C TYR A 9 -14.00 -21.71 0.80
N LEU A 10 -13.34 -22.21 -0.26
CA LEU A 10 -13.11 -21.46 -1.49
C LEU A 10 -14.43 -20.90 -2.05
N ARG A 11 -15.47 -21.73 -2.21
CA ARG A 11 -16.78 -21.26 -2.70
C ARG A 11 -17.38 -20.14 -1.85
N SER A 12 -17.20 -20.19 -0.53
CA SER A 12 -17.71 -19.15 0.36
C SER A 12 -17.01 -17.80 0.22
N LEU A 13 -15.79 -17.78 -0.34
CA LEU A 13 -15.00 -16.57 -0.57
C LEU A 13 -15.16 -15.96 -1.96
N LEU A 14 -15.66 -16.74 -2.93
CA LEU A 14 -15.85 -16.28 -4.29
C LEU A 14 -17.17 -15.52 -4.40
N SER A 15 -17.16 -14.45 -5.20
CA SER A 15 -18.36 -13.71 -5.58
C SER A 15 -18.25 -13.28 -7.04
N GLY A 16 -19.38 -13.05 -7.70
CA GLY A 16 -19.43 -12.50 -9.06
C GLY A 16 -18.87 -13.44 -10.14
N ASN A 17 -17.92 -12.96 -10.94
CA ASN A 17 -17.38 -13.69 -12.10
C ASN A 17 -16.64 -14.99 -11.71
N PRO A 18 -15.74 -15.00 -10.70
CA PRO A 18 -15.12 -16.22 -10.20
C PRO A 18 -16.12 -17.28 -9.70
N GLU A 19 -17.13 -16.86 -8.92
CA GLU A 19 -18.15 -17.77 -8.39
C GLU A 19 -18.96 -18.40 -9.54
N THR A 20 -19.37 -17.58 -10.51
CA THR A 20 -20.11 -18.05 -11.69
C THR A 20 -19.31 -19.05 -12.52
N ALA A 21 -17.97 -18.92 -12.56
CA ALA A 21 -17.09 -19.80 -13.33
C ALA A 21 -17.13 -21.26 -12.84
N ILE A 22 -17.25 -21.47 -11.53
CA ILE A 22 -17.20 -22.80 -10.91
C ILE A 22 -18.56 -23.28 -10.40
N ARG A 23 -19.65 -22.51 -10.61
CA ARG A 23 -20.99 -22.80 -10.07
C ARG A 23 -21.55 -24.16 -10.49
N GLY A 24 -21.14 -24.66 -11.66
CA GLY A 24 -21.54 -25.98 -12.16
C GLY A 24 -20.85 -27.17 -11.49
N LEU A 25 -19.80 -26.94 -10.69
CA LEU A 25 -19.05 -27.99 -10.02
C LEU A 25 -19.74 -28.46 -8.74
N THR A 26 -19.98 -29.77 -8.64
CA THR A 26 -20.48 -30.41 -7.41
C THR A 26 -19.41 -30.34 -6.31
N LEU A 27 -19.81 -30.10 -5.06
CA LEU A 27 -18.89 -30.00 -3.92
C LEU A 27 -18.30 -31.36 -3.56
N ASN A 28 -17.11 -31.68 -4.08
CA ASN A 28 -16.36 -32.89 -3.76
C ASN A 28 -14.83 -32.65 -3.89
N ALA A 29 -14.03 -33.61 -3.45
CA ALA A 29 -12.56 -33.49 -3.45
C ALA A 29 -11.95 -33.37 -4.85
N VAL A 30 -12.50 -34.06 -5.85
CA VAL A 30 -11.99 -34.06 -7.24
C VAL A 30 -12.20 -32.70 -7.90
N ASN A 31 -13.35 -32.09 -7.64
CA ASN A 31 -13.72 -30.81 -8.24
C ASN A 31 -13.00 -29.62 -7.60
N TYR A 32 -12.31 -29.77 -6.47
CA TYR A 32 -11.48 -28.71 -5.91
C TYR A 32 -10.36 -28.31 -6.87
N GLU A 33 -9.59 -29.29 -7.37
CA GLU A 33 -8.50 -29.04 -8.32
C GLU A 33 -9.02 -28.51 -9.66
N THR A 34 -10.18 -29.01 -10.09
CA THR A 34 -10.87 -28.50 -11.30
C THR A 34 -11.30 -27.05 -11.11
N ALA A 35 -11.82 -26.68 -9.93
CA ALA A 35 -12.18 -25.30 -9.61
C ALA A 35 -10.96 -24.38 -9.64
N LEU A 36 -9.83 -24.80 -9.05
CA LEU A 36 -8.58 -24.03 -9.11
C LEU A 36 -8.09 -23.83 -10.54
N THR A 37 -8.17 -24.86 -11.38
CA THR A 37 -7.78 -24.78 -12.79
C THR A 37 -8.66 -23.78 -13.55
N ILE A 38 -9.99 -23.90 -13.45
CA ILE A 38 -10.94 -22.99 -14.11
C ILE A 38 -10.76 -21.54 -13.63
N LEU A 39 -10.54 -21.35 -12.32
CA LEU A 39 -10.27 -20.01 -11.79
C LEU A 39 -8.97 -19.47 -12.37
N ASN A 40 -7.89 -20.26 -12.36
CA ASN A 40 -6.62 -19.80 -12.91
C ASN A 40 -6.71 -19.46 -14.41
N GLU A 41 -7.43 -20.27 -15.21
CA GLU A 41 -7.65 -19.99 -16.63
C GLU A 41 -8.48 -18.72 -16.88
N LYS A 42 -9.45 -18.43 -16.01
CA LYS A 42 -10.42 -17.35 -16.23
C LYS A 42 -10.05 -16.01 -15.60
N ILE A 43 -9.36 -16.05 -14.45
CA ILE A 43 -8.99 -14.86 -13.66
C ILE A 43 -7.50 -14.79 -13.33
N GLY A 44 -6.72 -15.82 -13.66
CA GLY A 44 -5.29 -15.90 -13.41
C GLY A 44 -4.41 -15.52 -14.60
N ASP A 45 -4.96 -14.84 -15.62
CA ASP A 45 -4.15 -14.32 -16.74
C ASP A 45 -3.10 -13.34 -16.18
N PRO A 46 -1.80 -13.72 -16.19
CA PRO A 46 -0.75 -12.90 -15.59
C PRO A 46 -0.65 -11.52 -16.22
N GLN A 47 -0.95 -11.41 -17.52
CA GLN A 47 -0.86 -10.15 -18.25
C GLN A 47 -1.94 -9.17 -17.79
N LEU A 48 -3.17 -9.64 -17.60
CA LEU A 48 -4.26 -8.81 -17.07
C LEU A 48 -3.98 -8.34 -15.64
N LEU A 49 -3.42 -9.21 -14.80
CA LEU A 49 -3.04 -8.86 -13.43
C LEU A 49 -1.90 -7.83 -13.39
N ILE A 50 -0.89 -7.98 -14.27
CA ILE A 50 0.17 -6.99 -14.44
C ILE A 50 -0.44 -5.64 -14.83
N GLU A 51 -1.32 -5.62 -15.83
CA GLU A 51 -1.99 -4.39 -16.30
C GLU A 51 -2.81 -3.72 -15.19
N GLU A 52 -3.53 -4.50 -14.38
CA GLU A 52 -4.29 -3.99 -13.24
C GLU A 52 -3.37 -3.35 -12.20
N HIS A 53 -2.28 -4.01 -11.81
CA HIS A 53 -1.32 -3.45 -10.86
C HIS A 53 -0.66 -2.17 -11.38
N LEU A 54 -0.25 -2.14 -12.66
CA LEU A 54 0.32 -0.95 -13.29
C LEU A 54 -0.69 0.19 -13.35
N LYS A 55 -1.95 -0.10 -13.69
CA LYS A 55 -3.05 0.87 -13.70
C LYS A 55 -3.32 1.42 -12.30
N ASN A 56 -3.27 0.59 -11.26
CA ASN A 56 -3.45 1.05 -9.88
C ASN A 56 -2.31 1.98 -9.44
N LEU A 57 -1.06 1.65 -9.78
CA LEU A 57 0.10 2.52 -9.54
C LEU A 57 0.01 3.84 -10.31
N GLN A 58 -0.50 3.82 -11.55
CA GLN A 58 -0.76 5.04 -12.33
C GLN A 58 -1.86 5.89 -11.69
N ASN A 59 -2.81 5.28 -11.00
CA ASN A 59 -4.01 5.95 -10.46
C ASN A 59 -3.98 6.16 -8.94
N LEU A 60 -2.79 6.15 -8.33
CA LEU A 60 -2.61 6.44 -6.90
C LEU A 60 -3.27 7.77 -6.49
N PRO A 61 -3.79 7.89 -5.26
CA PRO A 61 -4.49 9.10 -4.83
C PRO A 61 -3.59 10.33 -4.89
N VAL A 62 -4.10 11.44 -5.44
CA VAL A 62 -3.40 12.73 -5.41
C VAL A 62 -3.49 13.32 -3.99
N ILE A 63 -2.34 13.66 -3.42
CA ILE A 63 -2.22 14.29 -2.10
C ILE A 63 -1.89 15.78 -2.30
N THR A 64 -2.84 16.64 -1.92
CA THR A 64 -2.68 18.09 -2.05
C THR A 64 -2.22 18.75 -0.74
N ASN A 65 -2.68 18.23 0.39
CA ASN A 65 -2.28 18.69 1.72
C ASN A 65 -1.18 17.78 2.28
N GLN A 66 0.00 18.34 2.55
CA GLN A 66 1.09 17.59 3.14
C GLN A 66 0.78 16.98 4.50
N TRP A 67 -0.21 17.49 5.24
CA TRP A 67 -0.63 16.99 6.55
C TRP A 67 -1.74 15.92 6.49
N ASP A 68 -2.21 15.54 5.29
CA ASP A 68 -3.20 14.47 5.12
C ASP A 68 -2.53 13.10 5.26
N SER A 69 -2.22 12.71 6.51
CA SER A 69 -1.56 11.45 6.83
C SER A 69 -2.36 10.23 6.40
N LYS A 70 -3.70 10.28 6.46
CA LYS A 70 -4.57 9.16 6.03
C LYS A 70 -4.44 8.89 4.54
N ARG A 71 -4.41 9.95 3.73
CA ARG A 71 -4.24 9.79 2.27
C ARG A 71 -2.82 9.37 1.90
N LEU A 72 -1.81 9.86 2.63
CA LEU A 72 -0.44 9.39 2.47
C LEU A 72 -0.28 7.92 2.83
N GLU A 73 -0.89 7.48 3.92
CA GLU A 73 -0.95 6.07 4.34
C GLU A 73 -1.60 5.21 3.26
N LYS A 74 -2.76 5.64 2.72
CA LYS A 74 -3.40 4.96 1.60
C LYS A 74 -2.48 4.85 0.38
N LEU A 75 -1.80 5.93 0.00
CA LEU A 75 -0.86 5.92 -1.13
C LEU A 75 0.28 4.90 -0.89
N VAL A 76 0.86 4.87 0.30
CA VAL A 76 1.95 3.95 0.66
C VAL A 76 1.47 2.49 0.62
N ASN A 77 0.30 2.21 1.19
CA ASN A 77 -0.29 0.87 1.18
C ASN A 77 -0.61 0.41 -0.25
N ASP A 78 -1.23 1.28 -1.05
CA ASP A 78 -1.54 0.99 -2.46
C ASP A 78 -0.25 0.75 -3.26
N MET A 79 0.81 1.54 -3.06
CA MET A 79 2.11 1.29 -3.68
C MET A 79 2.66 -0.09 -3.29
N GLU A 80 2.69 -0.40 -2.00
CA GLU A 80 3.24 -1.65 -1.49
C GLU A 80 2.50 -2.89 -2.01
N ILE A 81 1.16 -2.84 -2.01
CA ILE A 81 0.33 -3.95 -2.51
C ILE A 81 0.63 -4.21 -3.98
N ASN A 82 0.65 -3.17 -4.81
CA ASN A 82 0.81 -3.33 -6.25
C ASN A 82 2.26 -3.68 -6.65
N ILE A 83 3.26 -3.14 -5.96
CA ILE A 83 4.67 -3.53 -6.18
C ILE A 83 4.85 -5.01 -5.86
N ARG A 84 4.37 -5.47 -4.70
CA ARG A 84 4.47 -6.89 -4.30
C ARG A 84 3.71 -7.81 -5.25
N GLY A 85 2.52 -7.37 -5.72
CA GLY A 85 1.75 -8.10 -6.72
C GLY A 85 2.53 -8.31 -8.01
N LEU A 86 3.14 -7.25 -8.54
CA LEU A 86 3.99 -7.32 -9.74
C LEU A 86 5.21 -8.23 -9.55
N GLU A 87 5.85 -8.22 -8.38
CA GLU A 87 6.95 -9.15 -8.08
C GLU A 87 6.52 -10.61 -8.13
N THR A 88 5.34 -10.95 -7.57
CA THR A 88 4.83 -12.32 -7.60
C THR A 88 4.52 -12.80 -9.02
N LEU A 89 4.33 -11.86 -9.94
CA LEU A 89 4.14 -12.07 -11.38
C LEU A 89 5.47 -11.93 -12.16
N ASN A 90 6.63 -11.98 -11.49
CA ASN A 90 7.96 -11.84 -12.07
C ASN A 90 8.19 -10.53 -12.85
N THR A 91 7.50 -9.46 -12.45
CA THR A 91 7.65 -8.12 -13.03
C THR A 91 8.29 -7.19 -11.99
N PRO A 92 9.63 -7.19 -11.84
CA PRO A 92 10.31 -6.37 -10.85
C PRO A 92 10.30 -4.87 -11.22
N PRO A 93 10.50 -3.96 -10.24
CA PRO A 93 10.48 -2.51 -10.47
C PRO A 93 11.33 -1.99 -11.63
N VAL A 94 12.48 -2.60 -11.91
CA VAL A 94 13.37 -2.22 -13.02
C VAL A 94 12.65 -2.16 -14.38
N VAL A 95 11.58 -2.94 -14.57
CA VAL A 95 10.80 -2.98 -15.83
C VAL A 95 9.94 -1.73 -16.02
N TYR A 96 9.39 -1.16 -14.94
CA TYR A 96 8.34 -0.14 -15.03
C TYR A 96 8.66 1.17 -14.29
N GLN A 97 9.65 1.17 -13.39
CA GLN A 97 9.93 2.29 -12.50
C GLN A 97 10.28 3.58 -13.24
N ALA A 98 10.97 3.50 -14.37
CA ALA A 98 11.34 4.68 -15.16
C ALA A 98 10.11 5.48 -15.63
N VAL A 99 9.00 4.79 -15.91
CA VAL A 99 7.74 5.39 -16.36
C VAL A 99 6.88 5.81 -15.18
N LEU A 100 6.76 4.96 -14.15
CA LEU A 100 5.86 5.23 -13.03
C LEU A 100 6.41 6.23 -12.02
N MET A 101 7.73 6.29 -11.81
CA MET A 101 8.31 7.19 -10.80
C MET A 101 7.94 8.67 -11.00
N PRO A 102 8.04 9.26 -12.22
CA PRO A 102 7.58 10.63 -12.45
C PRO A 102 6.09 10.84 -12.13
N LEU A 103 5.25 9.84 -12.45
CA LEU A 103 3.80 9.89 -12.22
C LEU A 103 3.46 9.82 -10.73
N ILE A 104 4.13 8.93 -9.99
CA ILE A 104 3.95 8.80 -8.53
C ILE A 104 4.40 10.07 -7.83
N LEU A 105 5.58 10.60 -8.19
CA LEU A 105 6.09 11.85 -7.61
C LEU A 105 5.17 13.04 -7.88
N SER A 106 4.46 13.08 -9.02
CA SER A 106 3.46 14.13 -9.28
C SER A 106 2.17 14.00 -8.46
N ARG A 107 1.95 12.86 -7.77
CA ARG A 107 0.83 12.67 -6.84
C ARG A 107 1.15 13.17 -5.42
N LEU A 108 2.41 13.47 -5.13
CA LEU A 108 2.87 13.91 -3.81
C LEU A 108 2.86 15.44 -3.68
N PRO A 109 2.69 15.97 -2.45
CA PRO A 109 2.90 17.38 -2.17
C PRO A 109 4.32 17.82 -2.52
N ARG A 110 4.49 19.11 -2.81
CA ARG A 110 5.78 19.68 -3.21
C ARG A 110 6.83 19.47 -2.14
N GLU A 111 6.46 19.61 -0.86
CA GLU A 111 7.34 19.52 0.30
C GLU A 111 7.96 18.13 0.41
N ILE A 112 7.12 17.08 0.36
CA ILE A 112 7.57 15.68 0.37
C ILE A 112 8.46 15.39 -0.84
N SER A 113 8.06 15.89 -2.02
CA SER A 113 8.80 15.69 -3.27
C SER A 113 10.18 16.35 -3.28
N VAL A 114 10.30 17.54 -2.69
CA VAL A 114 11.56 18.27 -2.54
C VAL A 114 12.47 17.55 -1.57
N GLU A 115 11.93 17.11 -0.43
CA GLU A 115 12.69 16.38 0.58
C GLU A 115 13.22 15.05 0.03
N TRP A 116 12.38 14.30 -0.68
CA TRP A 116 12.80 13.11 -1.42
C TRP A 116 13.96 13.39 -2.39
N LYS A 117 13.87 14.48 -3.16
CA LYS A 117 14.93 14.88 -4.11
C LYS A 117 16.22 15.29 -3.40
N ARG A 118 16.13 15.93 -2.24
CA ARG A 118 17.27 16.36 -1.42
C ARG A 118 18.04 15.16 -0.88
N GLN A 119 17.34 14.14 -0.40
CA GLN A 119 17.95 12.90 0.11
C GLN A 119 18.50 12.01 -1.01
N ASN A 120 18.00 12.17 -2.24
CA ASN A 120 18.33 11.28 -3.37
C ASN A 120 18.75 12.09 -4.63
N PRO A 121 19.97 12.67 -4.64
CA PRO A 121 20.42 13.56 -5.71
C PRO A 121 20.74 12.84 -7.03
N ASN A 122 21.20 11.58 -6.96
CA ASN A 122 21.79 10.86 -8.11
C ASN A 122 20.79 10.24 -9.09
N ARG A 123 19.47 10.36 -8.85
CA ARG A 123 18.38 9.92 -9.74
C ARG A 123 18.34 8.44 -10.17
N GLN A 124 19.35 7.62 -9.86
CA GLN A 124 19.20 6.17 -9.76
C GLN A 124 18.30 5.93 -8.55
N LYS A 125 17.02 5.71 -8.82
CA LYS A 125 15.97 5.74 -7.80
C LYS A 125 15.13 4.52 -7.98
N GLU A 126 15.25 3.63 -7.01
CA GLU A 126 14.44 2.42 -6.96
C GLU A 126 13.10 2.77 -6.34
N MET A 127 12.03 2.20 -6.90
CA MET A 127 10.69 2.40 -6.36
C MET A 127 10.60 2.00 -4.87
N TYR A 128 11.44 1.05 -4.43
CA TYR A 128 11.57 0.65 -3.03
C TYR A 128 12.12 1.72 -2.11
N GLU A 129 13.09 2.50 -2.57
CA GLU A 129 13.66 3.58 -1.78
C GLU A 129 12.60 4.66 -1.54
N LEU A 130 11.81 5.00 -2.57
CA LEU A 130 10.69 5.92 -2.42
C LEU A 130 9.66 5.39 -1.43
N LEU A 131 9.29 4.11 -1.53
CA LEU A 131 8.37 3.49 -0.59
C LEU A 131 8.90 3.53 0.85
N SER A 132 10.18 3.23 1.05
CA SER A 132 10.86 3.28 2.35
C SER A 132 10.88 4.70 2.94
N PHE A 133 11.18 5.69 2.11
CA PHE A 133 11.13 7.10 2.50
C PHE A 133 9.73 7.51 2.96
N LEU A 134 8.69 7.19 2.19
CA LEU A 134 7.31 7.56 2.53
C LEU A 134 6.82 6.84 3.81
N LYS A 135 7.22 5.59 4.03
CA LYS A 135 6.97 4.87 5.29
C LYS A 135 7.63 5.56 6.49
N THR A 136 8.84 6.08 6.30
CA THR A 136 9.57 6.82 7.35
C THR A 136 8.88 8.15 7.66
N GLU A 137 8.41 8.85 6.63
CA GLU A 137 7.64 10.09 6.76
C GLU A 137 6.28 9.88 7.46
N LEU A 138 5.62 8.75 7.27
CA LEU A 138 4.40 8.41 8.04
C LEU A 138 4.71 8.19 9.52
N LYS A 139 5.73 7.38 9.82
CA LYS A 139 6.14 7.11 11.21
C LYS A 139 6.54 8.39 11.95
N SER A 140 7.24 9.31 11.29
CA SER A 140 7.65 10.58 11.93
C SER A 140 6.43 11.42 12.34
N ARG A 141 5.36 11.40 11.54
CA ARG A 141 4.10 12.11 11.83
C ARG A 141 3.32 11.47 12.96
N GLU A 142 3.31 10.15 13.06
CA GLU A 142 2.72 9.44 14.19
C GLU A 142 3.43 9.78 15.51
N VAL A 143 4.77 9.82 15.50
CA VAL A 143 5.58 10.24 16.67
C VAL A 143 5.23 11.66 17.14
N LEU A 144 4.93 12.58 16.22
CA LEU A 144 4.51 13.96 16.54
C LEU A 144 3.08 14.04 17.08
N THR A 145 2.24 13.03 16.86
CA THR A 145 0.86 12.98 17.38
C THR A 145 0.75 12.38 18.79
N PHE A 146 1.81 11.76 19.31
CA PHE A 146 1.84 11.37 20.73
C PHE A 146 2.04 12.62 21.60
N PRO A 147 1.09 12.98 22.47
CA PRO A 147 1.25 14.14 23.34
C PRO A 147 2.44 13.91 24.26
N GLY A 148 3.33 14.88 24.29
CA GLY A 148 4.57 14.82 25.06
C GLY A 148 4.33 14.50 26.54
N ARG A 149 5.30 13.82 27.15
CA ARG A 149 5.52 13.90 28.61
C ARG A 149 5.44 15.37 29.00
N GLU A 150 4.43 15.74 29.79
CA GLU A 150 4.34 17.05 30.42
C GLU A 150 5.65 17.32 31.17
N ARG A 151 6.54 18.13 30.59
CA ARG A 151 7.55 18.80 31.40
C ARG A 151 6.76 19.82 32.21
N LYS A 152 6.42 19.47 33.45
CA LYS A 152 5.96 20.42 34.45
C LYS A 152 6.91 21.60 34.45
N PHE A 153 6.46 22.73 33.95
CA PHE A 153 7.20 23.98 34.05
C PHE A 153 7.13 24.39 35.53
N VAL A 154 8.15 24.01 36.29
CA VAL A 154 8.34 24.54 37.64
C VAL A 154 8.93 25.93 37.47
N SER A 155 8.12 26.96 37.70
CA SER A 155 8.59 28.35 37.70
C SER A 155 9.64 28.52 38.82
N PRO A 156 10.84 29.06 38.53
CA PRO A 156 11.92 29.13 39.52
C PRO A 156 11.80 30.32 40.49
N PHE A 157 10.69 31.09 40.46
CA PHE A 157 10.52 32.27 41.30
C PHE A 157 9.39 32.08 42.31
N PRO A 158 9.65 32.22 43.62
CA PRO A 158 8.60 32.24 44.63
C PRO A 158 7.75 33.51 44.48
N SER A 159 6.43 33.32 44.43
CA SER A 159 5.45 34.41 44.33
C SER A 159 5.44 35.22 45.64
N ASN A 160 6.22 36.30 45.68
CA ASN A 160 6.14 37.28 46.76
C ASN A 160 4.97 38.23 46.47
N ARG A 161 3.78 37.91 46.97
CA ARG A 161 2.79 38.93 47.29
C ARG A 161 3.03 39.40 48.72
N LYS A 162 3.69 40.54 48.86
CA LYS A 162 3.54 41.44 50.00
C LYS A 162 2.72 42.65 49.58
N THR A 163 2.01 43.20 50.57
CA THR A 163 1.43 44.56 50.65
C THR A 163 0.09 44.77 49.93
N VAL A 164 -0.92 45.44 50.49
CA VAL A 164 -1.07 46.27 51.70
C VAL A 164 -2.42 45.92 52.34
#